data_AF-A0AA36I062-F1
#
_entry.id   AF-A0AA36I062-F1
#
_cell.length_a   1.000
_cell.length_b   1.000
_cell.length_c   1.000
_cell.angle_alpha   90.00
_cell.angle_beta   90.00
_cell.angle_gamma   90.00
#
_symmetry.space_group_name_H-M   'P 1'
#
loop_
_entity.id
_entity.type
_entity.pdbx_description
1 polymer ?
#
loop_
_entity_poly.entity_id
_entity_poly.type
_entity_poly.pdbx_seq_one_letter_code
_entity_poly.pdbx_strand_id
1 'polypeptide(L)'
;MGLKRPADVEKVVVQEIDEESEEAPEPPPPSRAAPVAPVSAQSSASAPSRPRPHKEQAVRWRFSPAAEAIDDARCYARVQMDSRVQQCSNPRAGKDWFCLKHGEGRWQILGRVDGPIPKVQLSQLLKTAAADEAASGVKVLRRASLEAMEPRERNRRLEDKEKLLDRPHEEVVSQLLKQQEDELWREVLRVHELEDSCA
;
A
#
# COMPACT_ATOMS: atom_id res chain seq x y z
N MET A 1 52.26 -0.17 3.36
CA MET A 1 52.10 -0.64 1.96
C MET A 1 50.80 -0.06 1.44
N GLY A 2 50.88 0.95 0.57
CA GLY A 2 49.73 1.77 0.17
C GLY A 2 48.96 1.16 -1.00
N LEU A 3 47.66 0.96 -0.81
CA LEU A 3 46.76 0.48 -1.86
C LEU A 3 46.25 1.69 -2.67
N LYS A 4 46.74 1.78 -3.91
CA LYS A 4 46.23 2.71 -4.94
C LYS A 4 44.82 2.27 -5.37
N ARG A 5 43.86 3.19 -5.31
CA ARG A 5 42.54 3.02 -5.95
C ARG A 5 42.63 3.39 -7.44
N PRO A 6 42.14 2.56 -8.36
CA PRO A 6 41.95 2.97 -9.74
C PRO A 6 40.71 3.87 -9.86
N ALA A 7 40.85 4.92 -10.65
CA ALA A 7 39.79 5.81 -11.08
C ALA A 7 39.32 5.36 -12.46
N ASP A 8 38.13 4.79 -12.54
CA ASP A 8 37.46 4.54 -13.81
C ASP A 8 36.18 5.36 -13.85
N VAL A 9 36.21 6.38 -14.71
CA VAL A 9 35.13 7.29 -15.05
C VAL A 9 34.39 6.65 -16.22
N GLU A 10 33.24 6.01 -15.96
CA GLU A 10 32.36 5.57 -17.02
C GLU A 10 31.68 6.78 -17.69
N LYS A 11 31.98 6.93 -18.99
CA LYS A 11 31.31 7.86 -19.90
C LYS A 11 29.83 7.47 -20.02
N VAL A 12 28.95 8.32 -19.52
CA VAL A 12 27.52 8.28 -19.85
C VAL A 12 27.35 8.82 -21.27
N VAL A 13 27.01 7.92 -22.20
CA VAL A 13 26.58 8.24 -23.55
C VAL A 13 25.14 8.76 -23.48
N VAL A 14 24.98 10.06 -23.74
CA VAL A 14 23.66 10.68 -23.94
C VAL A 14 23.25 10.37 -25.38
N GLN A 15 22.24 9.52 -25.55
CA GLN A 15 21.58 9.34 -26.84
C GLN A 15 20.57 10.47 -27.02
N GLU A 16 20.78 11.28 -28.05
CA GLU A 16 19.79 12.22 -28.58
C GLU A 16 18.60 11.40 -29.11
N ILE A 17 17.41 11.80 -28.67
CA ILE A 17 16.14 11.19 -29.06
C ILE A 17 15.54 12.15 -30.09
N ASP A 18 15.45 11.70 -31.33
CA ASP A 18 14.84 12.43 -32.44
C ASP A 18 13.40 12.86 -32.12
N GLU A 19 13.15 14.17 -32.22
CA GLU A 19 11.83 14.81 -32.21
C GLU A 19 11.07 14.44 -33.49
N GLU A 20 10.32 13.34 -33.46
CA GLU A 20 9.33 13.03 -34.48
C GLU A 20 8.04 13.81 -34.19
N SER A 21 7.73 14.75 -35.08
CA SER A 21 6.55 15.62 -35.02
C SER A 21 5.27 14.84 -35.24
N GLU A 22 4.46 14.64 -34.20
CA GLU A 22 3.08 14.16 -34.36
C GLU A 22 2.12 15.31 -34.68
N GLU A 23 1.59 15.21 -35.89
CA GLU A 23 0.56 16.02 -36.52
C GLU A 23 -0.74 16.03 -35.69
N ALA A 24 -1.27 17.22 -35.40
CA ALA A 24 -2.46 17.39 -34.57
C ALA A 24 -3.73 16.90 -35.30
N PRO A 25 -4.56 16.03 -34.70
CA PRO A 25 -5.81 15.59 -35.32
C PRO A 25 -6.89 16.70 -35.29
N GLU A 26 -7.57 16.88 -36.43
CA GLU A 26 -8.65 17.85 -36.62
C GLU A 26 -9.84 17.62 -35.66
N PRO A 27 -10.51 18.70 -35.22
CA PRO A 27 -11.67 18.59 -34.34
C PRO A 27 -12.91 18.05 -35.08
N PRO A 28 -13.73 17.20 -34.43
CA PRO A 28 -14.96 16.69 -35.02
C PRO A 28 -16.06 17.78 -35.15
N PRO A 29 -16.98 17.65 -36.11
CA PRO A 29 -18.05 18.62 -36.33
C PRO A 29 -19.11 18.61 -35.20
N PRO A 30 -19.79 19.75 -34.96
CA PRO A 30 -20.79 19.86 -33.92
C PRO A 30 -22.05 19.03 -34.23
N SER A 31 -22.39 18.12 -33.32
CA SER A 31 -23.56 17.26 -33.38
C SER A 31 -24.83 18.01 -32.97
N ARG A 32 -25.83 18.03 -33.86
CA ARG A 32 -27.15 18.63 -33.68
C ARG A 32 -27.89 17.99 -32.48
N ALA A 33 -28.21 18.81 -31.48
CA ALA A 33 -29.06 18.44 -30.37
C ALA A 33 -30.54 18.29 -30.80
N ALA A 34 -31.12 17.13 -30.49
CA ALA A 34 -32.56 16.88 -30.54
C ALA A 34 -33.24 17.26 -29.20
N PRO A 35 -34.53 17.61 -29.20
CA PRO A 35 -35.25 18.07 -28.02
C PRO A 35 -35.51 16.96 -26.99
N VAL A 36 -35.29 17.28 -25.72
CA VAL A 36 -35.51 16.45 -24.53
C VAL A 36 -36.99 16.48 -24.12
N ALA A 37 -37.59 15.30 -23.95
CA ALA A 37 -38.88 15.09 -23.30
C ALA A 37 -38.70 14.88 -21.77
N PRO A 38 -39.63 15.35 -20.92
CA PRO A 38 -39.57 15.13 -19.47
C PRO A 38 -40.12 13.75 -19.11
N VAL A 39 -39.34 12.92 -18.41
CA VAL A 39 -39.81 11.65 -17.85
C VAL A 39 -39.71 11.67 -16.33
N SER A 40 -40.84 11.30 -15.74
CA SER A 40 -41.24 11.36 -14.34
C SER A 40 -40.33 10.64 -13.37
N ALA A 41 -40.27 11.21 -12.16
CA ALA A 41 -39.78 10.59 -10.94
C ALA A 41 -40.59 9.34 -10.57
N GLN A 42 -39.91 8.28 -10.11
CA GLN A 42 -40.29 7.47 -8.93
C GLN A 42 -39.35 6.28 -8.69
N SER A 43 -39.34 5.88 -7.41
CA SER A 43 -38.94 4.57 -6.86
C SER A 43 -37.53 4.44 -6.28
N SER A 44 -37.44 4.83 -5.01
CA SER A 44 -36.45 4.38 -4.03
C SER A 44 -36.62 2.88 -3.75
N ALA A 45 -35.99 2.03 -4.55
CA ALA A 45 -35.86 0.60 -4.26
C ALA A 45 -34.63 0.38 -3.36
N SER A 46 -34.83 -0.26 -2.21
CA SER A 46 -33.76 -0.67 -1.31
C SER A 46 -32.77 -1.58 -2.05
N ALA A 47 -31.49 -1.16 -2.08
CA ALA A 47 -30.43 -1.85 -2.79
C ALA A 47 -30.24 -3.29 -2.24
N PRO A 48 -30.07 -4.30 -3.12
CA PRO A 48 -29.78 -5.67 -2.69
C PRO A 48 -28.44 -5.72 -1.93
N SER A 49 -28.45 -6.35 -0.77
CA SER A 49 -27.25 -6.60 0.04
C SER A 49 -26.27 -7.48 -0.74
N ARG A 50 -25.13 -6.89 -1.11
CA ARG A 50 -24.10 -7.55 -1.92
C ARG A 50 -23.55 -8.78 -1.17
N PRO A 51 -23.36 -9.93 -1.85
CA PRO A 51 -22.84 -11.15 -1.24
C PRO A 51 -21.44 -10.91 -0.70
N ARG A 52 -21.22 -11.28 0.57
CA ARG A 52 -19.88 -11.19 1.18
C ARG A 52 -18.94 -12.19 0.49
N PRO A 53 -17.76 -11.75 0.08
CA PRO A 53 -16.83 -12.54 -0.71
C PRO A 53 -16.13 -13.66 0.11
N HIS A 54 -15.85 -14.78 -0.54
CA HIS A 54 -15.19 -15.98 0.01
C HIS A 54 -13.77 -15.70 0.55
N LYS A 55 -13.25 -16.48 1.50
CA LYS A 55 -11.97 -16.20 2.22
C LYS A 55 -10.75 -15.91 1.33
N GLU A 56 -10.59 -16.56 0.19
CA GLU A 56 -9.49 -16.27 -0.75
C GLU A 56 -9.60 -14.88 -1.40
N GLN A 57 -10.83 -14.38 -1.53
CA GLN A 57 -11.04 -13.02 -1.99
C GLN A 57 -10.63 -12.03 -0.90
N ALA A 58 -10.65 -12.38 0.39
CA ALA A 58 -10.40 -11.45 1.50
C ALA A 58 -9.04 -10.73 1.41
N VAL A 59 -7.98 -11.41 0.93
CA VAL A 59 -6.65 -10.78 0.73
C VAL A 59 -6.71 -9.71 -0.36
N ARG A 60 -7.46 -9.99 -1.44
CA ARG A 60 -7.68 -9.05 -2.55
C ARG A 60 -8.50 -7.82 -2.12
N TRP A 61 -9.42 -7.99 -1.16
CA TRP A 61 -10.19 -6.89 -0.60
C TRP A 61 -9.37 -5.96 0.30
N ARG A 62 -8.18 -6.37 0.78
CA ARG A 62 -7.28 -5.46 1.52
C ARG A 62 -6.78 -4.30 0.66
N PHE A 63 -6.75 -4.48 -0.66
CA PHE A 63 -6.31 -3.50 -1.65
C PHE A 63 -7.48 -2.97 -2.50
N SER A 64 -8.72 -3.13 -2.03
CA SER A 64 -9.89 -2.52 -2.67
C SER A 64 -10.63 -1.73 -1.61
N PRO A 65 -11.11 -0.51 -1.91
CA PRO A 65 -12.01 0.16 -1.00
C PRO A 65 -13.23 -0.73 -0.72
N ALA A 66 -13.77 -0.63 0.49
CA ALA A 66 -15.00 -1.31 0.84
C ALA A 66 -16.08 -0.97 -0.19
N ALA A 67 -16.94 -1.93 -0.53
CA ALA A 67 -17.96 -1.72 -1.56
C ALA A 67 -18.87 -0.51 -1.27
N GLU A 68 -19.07 -0.18 0.01
CA GLU A 68 -19.83 0.97 0.51
C GLU A 68 -19.11 2.31 0.33
N ALA A 69 -17.78 2.30 0.19
CA ALA A 69 -16.93 3.48 0.03
C ALA A 69 -16.67 3.82 -1.44
N ILE A 70 -17.27 3.10 -2.38
CA ILE A 70 -17.15 3.37 -3.83
C ILE A 70 -18.13 4.49 -4.18
N ASP A 71 -17.60 5.57 -4.75
CA ASP A 71 -18.37 6.72 -5.21
C ASP A 71 -18.76 6.53 -6.69
N ASP A 72 -20.06 6.40 -6.97
CA ASP A 72 -20.59 6.18 -8.32
C ASP A 72 -20.41 7.37 -9.26
N ALA A 73 -20.14 8.56 -8.73
CA ALA A 73 -19.82 9.77 -9.51
C ALA A 73 -18.36 9.81 -9.99
N ARG A 74 -17.50 8.95 -9.43
CA ARG A 74 -16.07 8.93 -9.71
C ARG A 74 -15.68 7.80 -10.65
N CYS A 75 -14.50 7.95 -11.24
CA CYS A 75 -13.90 6.95 -12.11
C CYS A 75 -13.70 5.61 -11.39
N TYR A 76 -14.15 4.52 -12.02
CA TYR A 76 -14.05 3.15 -11.48
C TYR A 76 -12.65 2.50 -11.61
N ALA A 77 -11.65 3.24 -12.08
CA ALA A 77 -10.28 2.75 -12.14
C ALA A 77 -9.63 2.75 -10.74
N ARG A 78 -8.84 1.71 -10.45
CA ARG A 78 -7.94 1.72 -9.30
C ARG A 78 -6.73 2.59 -9.59
N VAL A 79 -6.29 3.33 -8.59
CA VAL A 79 -5.03 4.07 -8.58
C VAL A 79 -4.24 3.73 -7.33
N GLN A 80 -2.92 3.69 -7.45
CA GLN A 80 -2.02 3.53 -6.33
C GLN A 80 -1.57 4.92 -5.86
N MET A 81 -1.75 5.20 -4.57
CA MET A 81 -1.30 6.44 -3.92
C MET A 81 -0.83 6.08 -2.51
N ASP A 82 0.37 6.51 -2.14
CA ASP A 82 0.95 6.28 -0.81
C ASP A 82 0.87 4.82 -0.36
N SER A 83 1.34 3.90 -1.23
CA SER A 83 1.32 2.45 -1.03
C SER A 83 -0.07 1.80 -0.90
N ARG A 84 -1.15 2.59 -1.01
CA ARG A 84 -2.54 2.13 -0.94
C ARG A 84 -3.21 2.18 -2.29
N VAL A 85 -4.18 1.30 -2.48
CA VAL A 85 -5.00 1.26 -3.68
C VAL A 85 -6.35 1.87 -3.37
N GLN A 86 -6.75 2.84 -4.18
CA GLN A 86 -8.00 3.57 -4.02
C GLN A 86 -8.70 3.80 -5.35
N GLN A 87 -9.94 4.26 -5.30
CA GLN A 87 -10.68 4.70 -6.47
C GLN A 87 -10.09 6.01 -7.01
N CYS A 88 -9.98 6.13 -8.33
CA CYS A 88 -9.56 7.38 -8.96
C CYS A 88 -10.48 8.55 -8.55
N SER A 89 -9.88 9.67 -8.14
CA SER A 89 -10.62 10.86 -7.66
C SER A 89 -11.29 11.67 -8.78
N ASN A 90 -10.92 11.43 -10.05
CA ASN A 90 -11.48 12.18 -11.17
C ASN A 90 -12.95 11.80 -11.44
N PRO A 91 -13.79 12.76 -11.84
CA PRO A 91 -15.16 12.48 -12.25
C PRO A 91 -15.19 11.61 -13.51
N ARG A 92 -16.27 10.86 -13.67
CA ARG A 92 -16.52 10.06 -14.88
C ARG A 92 -16.71 10.93 -16.11
N ALA A 93 -16.27 10.42 -17.27
CA ALA A 93 -16.50 11.07 -18.56
C ALA A 93 -17.88 10.68 -19.11
N GLY A 94 -18.92 11.45 -18.76
CA GLY A 94 -20.28 11.24 -19.28
C GLY A 94 -20.88 9.89 -18.89
N LYS A 95 -21.19 9.06 -19.89
CA LYS A 95 -21.80 7.72 -19.69
C LYS A 95 -20.78 6.63 -19.36
N ASP A 96 -19.49 6.89 -19.58
CA ASP A 96 -18.45 5.91 -19.31
C ASP A 96 -18.24 5.69 -17.81
N TRP A 97 -17.70 4.53 -17.46
CA TRP A 97 -17.35 4.19 -16.08
C TRP A 97 -16.04 4.84 -15.61
N PHE A 98 -15.30 5.44 -16.54
CA PHE A 98 -13.95 5.96 -16.30
C PHE A 98 -13.85 7.45 -16.62
N CYS A 99 -12.85 8.11 -16.06
CA CYS A 99 -12.48 9.47 -16.46
C CYS A 99 -11.67 9.44 -17.76
N LEU A 100 -11.51 10.60 -18.42
CA LEU A 100 -10.75 10.72 -19.67
C LEU A 100 -9.34 10.11 -19.57
N LYS A 101 -8.65 10.28 -18.43
CA LYS A 101 -7.30 9.73 -18.20
C LYS A 101 -7.25 8.21 -18.13
N HIS A 102 -8.33 7.57 -17.70
CA HIS A 102 -8.44 6.12 -17.56
C HIS A 102 -9.33 5.50 -18.64
N GLY A 103 -9.79 6.30 -19.61
CA GLY A 103 -10.38 5.82 -20.84
C GLY A 103 -9.38 5.01 -21.67
N GLU A 104 -9.85 4.47 -22.79
CA GLU A 104 -8.99 3.80 -23.78
C GLU A 104 -8.19 2.60 -23.22
N GLY A 105 -8.73 1.93 -22.20
CA GLY A 105 -8.12 0.73 -21.63
C GLY A 105 -7.00 0.97 -20.61
N ARG A 106 -6.62 2.23 -20.32
CA ARG A 106 -5.61 2.54 -19.28
C ARG A 106 -5.98 2.02 -17.89
N TRP A 107 -7.28 1.90 -17.60
CA TRP A 107 -7.77 1.28 -16.37
C TRP A 107 -7.38 -0.20 -16.21
N GLN A 108 -7.06 -0.93 -17.28
CA GLN A 108 -6.74 -2.36 -17.24
C GLN A 108 -5.43 -2.67 -16.50
N ILE A 109 -4.52 -1.68 -16.42
CA ILE A 109 -3.22 -1.83 -15.76
C ILE A 109 -3.40 -2.22 -14.29
N LEU A 110 -4.27 -1.52 -13.56
CA LEU A 110 -4.58 -1.77 -12.15
C LEU A 110 -5.94 -2.44 -11.92
N GLY A 111 -6.78 -2.49 -12.96
CA GLY A 111 -8.11 -3.06 -12.94
C GLY A 111 -9.18 -2.11 -12.38
N ARG A 112 -10.43 -2.58 -12.42
CA ARG A 112 -11.59 -1.85 -11.85
C ARG A 112 -11.69 -2.07 -10.36
N VAL A 113 -12.21 -1.07 -9.65
CA VAL A 113 -12.40 -1.09 -8.19
C VAL A 113 -13.34 -2.22 -7.75
N ASP A 114 -14.37 -2.52 -8.54
CA ASP A 114 -15.36 -3.59 -8.31
C ASP A 114 -14.92 -4.97 -8.81
N GLY A 115 -13.77 -5.07 -9.52
CA GLY A 115 -13.34 -6.28 -10.19
C GLY A 115 -12.10 -6.96 -9.60
N PRO A 116 -11.72 -8.14 -10.13
CA PRO A 116 -10.42 -8.22 -10.77
C PRO A 116 -9.17 -7.45 -10.31
N ILE A 117 -8.47 -7.64 -9.17
CA ILE A 117 -7.04 -7.22 -9.12
C ILE A 117 -6.25 -8.19 -10.01
N PRO A 118 -5.54 -7.72 -11.05
CA PRO A 118 -4.67 -8.56 -11.87
C PRO A 118 -3.56 -9.22 -11.04
N LYS A 119 -3.22 -10.49 -11.32
CA LYS A 119 -2.23 -11.25 -10.54
C LYS A 119 -0.86 -10.56 -10.45
N VAL A 120 -0.42 -9.95 -11.56
CA VAL A 120 0.86 -9.23 -11.66
C VAL A 120 0.89 -8.08 -10.64
N GLN A 121 -0.16 -7.24 -10.64
CA GLN A 121 -0.27 -6.11 -9.72
C GLN A 121 -0.43 -6.55 -8.27
N LEU A 122 -1.20 -7.62 -8.01
CA LEU A 122 -1.37 -8.13 -6.65
C LEU A 122 -0.03 -8.49 -6.01
N SER A 123 0.88 -9.11 -6.77
CA SER A 123 2.21 -9.45 -6.27
C SER A 123 3.03 -8.22 -5.86
N GLN A 124 2.92 -7.13 -6.63
CA GLN A 124 3.63 -5.89 -6.37
C GLN A 124 3.05 -5.16 -5.16
N LEU A 125 1.72 -5.14 -5.04
CA LEU A 125 1.02 -4.59 -3.88
C LEU A 125 1.36 -5.33 -2.58
N LEU A 126 1.49 -6.66 -2.64
CA LEU A 126 1.91 -7.45 -1.49
C LEU A 126 3.36 -7.15 -1.09
N LYS A 127 4.26 -6.95 -2.06
CA LYS A 127 5.65 -6.56 -1.78
C LYS A 127 5.73 -5.18 -1.15
N THR A 128 5.01 -4.19 -1.69
CA THR A 128 5.00 -2.83 -1.11
C THR A 128 4.36 -2.82 0.27
N ALA A 129 3.28 -3.57 0.50
CA ALA A 129 2.68 -3.70 1.82
C ALA A 129 3.63 -4.34 2.83
N ALA A 130 4.35 -5.40 2.45
CA ALA A 130 5.35 -6.02 3.31
C ALA A 130 6.53 -5.08 3.62
N ALA A 131 6.97 -4.30 2.62
CA ALA A 131 8.01 -3.29 2.80
C ALA A 131 7.54 -2.16 3.72
N ASP A 132 6.30 -1.70 3.58
CA ASP A 132 5.70 -0.71 4.49
C ASP A 132 5.59 -1.24 5.91
N GLU A 133 5.18 -2.49 6.12
CA GLU A 133 5.13 -3.10 7.47
C GLU A 133 6.53 -3.24 8.08
N ALA A 134 7.54 -3.57 7.26
CA ALA A 134 8.93 -3.66 7.71
C ALA A 134 9.55 -2.28 8.00
N ALA A 135 9.31 -1.29 7.15
CA ALA A 135 9.75 0.09 7.33
C ALA A 135 9.01 0.77 8.49
N SER A 136 7.72 0.45 8.62
CA SER A 136 6.88 0.76 9.78
C SER A 136 7.20 -0.16 10.97
N GLY A 137 8.45 -0.64 11.15
CA GLY A 137 8.90 -1.36 12.35
C GLY A 137 8.60 -0.66 13.69
N VAL A 138 8.06 0.56 13.66
CA VAL A 138 7.21 1.10 14.71
C VAL A 138 5.96 0.23 14.86
N LYS A 139 5.88 -0.56 15.93
CA LYS A 139 4.59 -1.00 16.48
C LYS A 139 3.76 0.25 16.74
N VAL A 140 3.05 0.75 15.73
CA VAL A 140 2.06 1.80 15.86
C VAL A 140 0.93 1.14 16.61
N LEU A 141 1.07 1.09 17.94
CA LEU A 141 -0.09 1.08 18.82
C LEU A 141 -1.02 2.11 18.21
N ARG A 142 -2.20 1.66 17.76
CA ARG A 142 -3.21 2.53 17.18
C ARG A 142 -3.27 3.79 18.04
N ARG A 143 -3.40 4.97 17.42
CA ARG A 143 -3.47 6.24 18.15
C ARG A 143 -4.42 6.17 19.35
N ALA A 144 -5.57 5.51 19.18
CA ALA A 144 -6.52 5.21 20.25
C ALA A 144 -5.93 4.39 21.43
N SER A 145 -5.07 3.41 21.17
CA SER A 145 -4.35 2.65 22.20
C SER A 145 -3.29 3.48 22.91
N LEU A 146 -2.62 4.43 22.24
CA LEU A 146 -1.71 5.38 22.90
C LEU A 146 -2.47 6.43 23.72
N GLU A 147 -3.65 6.84 23.25
CA GLU A 147 -4.52 7.80 23.92
C GLU A 147 -5.23 7.19 25.14
N ALA A 148 -5.54 5.89 25.11
CA ALA A 148 -6.10 5.14 26.22
C ALA A 148 -5.09 4.81 27.34
N MET A 149 -3.79 4.97 27.09
CA MET A 149 -2.77 4.84 28.13
C MET A 149 -2.78 6.05 29.07
N GLU A 150 -2.56 5.78 30.35
CA GLU A 150 -2.44 6.81 31.37
C GLU A 150 -1.28 7.77 31.02
N PRO A 151 -1.45 9.09 31.19
CA PRO A 151 -0.46 10.09 30.79
C PRO A 151 0.96 9.83 31.31
N ARG A 152 1.15 9.26 32.51
CA ARG A 152 2.48 8.94 33.04
C ARG A 152 3.10 7.76 32.30
N GLU A 153 2.32 6.74 31.97
CA GLU A 153 2.84 5.60 31.21
C GLU A 153 3.20 6.00 29.77
N ARG A 154 2.41 6.91 29.17
CA ARG A 154 2.72 7.52 27.88
C ARG A 154 4.05 8.29 27.93
N ASN A 155 4.22 9.15 28.93
CA ASN A 155 5.46 9.92 29.09
C ASN A 155 6.68 9.01 29.32
N ARG A 156 6.54 7.97 30.15
CA ARG A 156 7.62 6.99 30.38
C ARG A 156 8.07 6.32 29.09
N ARG A 157 7.12 5.93 28.22
CA ARG A 157 7.46 5.34 26.91
C ARG A 157 8.12 6.33 25.96
N LEU A 158 7.78 7.62 26.02
CA LEU A 158 8.45 8.65 25.22
C LEU A 158 9.89 8.85 25.69
N GLU A 159 10.12 8.93 27.00
CA GLU A 159 11.47 9.00 27.59
C GLU A 159 12.31 7.76 27.27
N ASP A 160 11.72 6.57 27.33
CA ASP A 160 12.42 5.32 26.98
C ASP A 160 12.77 5.28 25.47
N LYS A 161 11.89 5.82 24.61
CA LYS A 161 12.14 5.92 23.17
C LYS A 161 13.22 6.94 22.85
N GLU A 162 13.25 8.08 23.54
CA GLU A 162 14.28 9.10 23.42
C GLU A 162 15.65 8.52 23.83
N LYS A 163 15.71 7.84 24.98
CA LYS A 163 16.93 7.14 25.43
C LYS A 163 17.40 6.06 24.46
N LEU A 164 16.47 5.38 23.77
CA LEU A 164 16.82 4.39 22.75
C LEU A 164 17.41 5.02 21.47
N LEU A 165 16.97 6.22 21.10
CA LEU A 165 17.49 6.93 19.93
C LEU A 165 18.90 7.47 20.18
N ASP A 166 19.21 7.87 21.42
CA ASP A 166 20.54 8.37 21.80
C ASP A 166 21.57 7.26 22.02
N ARG A 167 21.14 6.01 22.18
CA ARG A 167 22.08 4.89 22.34
C ARG A 167 22.71 4.51 21.00
N PRO A 168 24.03 4.26 20.98
CA PRO A 168 24.69 3.77 19.79
C PRO A 168 24.07 2.43 19.39
N HIS A 169 23.68 2.31 18.12
CA HIS A 169 23.02 1.12 17.57
C HIS A 169 23.79 -0.19 17.88
N GLU A 170 25.12 -0.14 17.88
CA GLU A 170 25.99 -1.28 18.21
C GLU A 170 25.78 -1.80 19.64
N GLU A 171 25.51 -0.93 20.60
CA GLU A 171 25.24 -1.32 21.99
C GLU A 171 23.87 -2.01 22.11
N VAL A 172 22.87 -1.52 21.38
CA VAL A 172 21.53 -2.13 21.34
C VAL A 172 21.61 -3.54 20.74
N VAL A 173 22.35 -3.71 19.64
CA VAL A 173 22.57 -5.02 19.02
C VAL A 173 23.32 -5.96 19.97
N SER A 174 24.37 -5.46 20.64
CA SER A 174 25.14 -6.25 21.60
C SER A 174 24.29 -6.73 22.78
N GLN A 175 23.40 -5.87 23.30
CA GLN A 175 22.47 -6.27 24.35
C GLN A 175 21.46 -7.32 23.88
N LEU A 176 20.95 -7.18 22.65
CA LEU A 176 20.00 -8.14 22.09
C LEU A 176 20.66 -9.52 21.91
N LEU A 177 21.88 -9.57 21.37
CA LEU A 177 22.62 -10.81 21.21
C LEU A 177 22.90 -11.48 22.57
N LYS A 178 23.30 -10.68 23.57
CA LYS A 178 23.50 -11.18 24.93
C LYS A 178 22.23 -11.76 25.54
N GLN A 179 21.08 -11.09 25.35
CA GLN A 179 19.79 -11.62 25.83
C GLN A 179 19.43 -12.96 25.18
N GLN A 180 19.69 -13.11 23.87
CA GLN A 180 19.46 -14.38 23.16
C GLN A 180 20.39 -15.49 23.68
N GLU A 181 21.66 -15.17 23.94
CA GLU A 181 22.62 -16.09 24.54
C GLU A 181 22.17 -16.54 25.94
N ASP A 182 21.76 -15.60 26.80
CA ASP A 182 21.27 -15.88 28.16
C ASP A 182 19.98 -16.73 28.15
N GLU A 183 19.10 -16.55 27.17
CA GLU A 183 17.91 -17.38 26.99
C GLU A 183 18.27 -18.79 26.54
N LEU A 184 19.21 -18.93 25.60
CA LEU A 184 19.72 -20.22 25.14
C LEU A 184 20.37 -21.01 26.29
N TRP A 185 21.19 -20.35 27.10
CA TRP A 185 21.85 -20.97 28.25
C TRP A 185 20.85 -21.43 29.31
N ARG A 186 19.77 -20.67 29.56
CA ARG A 186 18.69 -21.11 30.45
C ARG A 186 17.98 -22.36 29.93
N GLU A 187 17.84 -22.51 28.62
CA GLU A 187 17.28 -23.71 28.02
C GLU A 187 18.21 -24.92 28.21
N VAL A 188 19.50 -24.74 27.94
CA VAL A 188 20.52 -25.79 28.11
C VAL A 188 20.55 -26.31 29.55
N LEU A 189 20.55 -25.41 30.53
CA LEU A 189 20.51 -25.80 31.94
C LEU A 189 19.24 -26.59 32.29
N ARG A 190 18.08 -26.16 31.78
CA ARG A 190 16.81 -26.87 32.01
C ARG A 190 16.81 -28.28 31.40
N VAL A 191 17.38 -28.44 30.21
CA VAL A 191 17.50 -29.76 29.56
C VAL A 191 18.43 -30.66 30.38
N HIS A 192 19.57 -30.13 30.85
CA HIS A 192 20.49 -30.88 31.70
C HIS A 192 19.81 -31.36 33.00
N GLU A 193 19.04 -30.50 33.66
CA GLU A 193 18.28 -30.88 34.86
C GLU A 193 17.26 -32.00 34.58
N LEU A 194 16.63 -32.01 33.40
CA LEU A 194 15.70 -33.07 32.99
C LEU A 194 16.43 -34.39 32.71
N GLU A 195 17.60 -34.35 32.08
CA GLU A 195 18.43 -35.52 31.84
C GLU A 195 18.91 -36.16 33.16
N ASP A 196 19.37 -35.35 34.11
CA ASP A 196 19.78 -35.81 35.44
C ASP A 196 18.62 -36.43 36.23
N SER A 197 17.40 -35.92 36.04
CA SER A 197 16.21 -36.45 36.74
C SER A 197 15.73 -37.81 36.21
N CYS A 198 16.19 -38.23 35.02
CA CYS A 198 15.82 -39.49 34.38
C CYS A 198 16.86 -40.61 34.55
N ALA A 199 18.04 -40.30 35.11
CA ALA A 199 19.11 -41.25 35.40
C ALA A 199 18.97 -41.86 36.81
#